data_AF-A0A2Z4SWC7-F1
#
_entry.id   AF-A0A2Z4SWC7-F1
#
_cell.length_a   1.000
_cell.length_b   1.000
_cell.length_c   1.000
_cell.angle_alpha   90.00
_cell.angle_beta   90.00
_cell.angle_gamma   90.00
#
_symmetry.space_group_name_H-M   'P 1'
#
loop_
_entity.id
_entity.type
_entity.pdbx_description
1 polymer ?
#
loop_
_entity_poly.entity_id
_entity_poly.type
_entity_poly.pdbx_seq_one_letter_code
_entity_poly.pdbx_strand_id
1 'polypeptide(L)'
;NRDCSALASNGELRISQNGLSRYKTEYIDAIASILADQAYRNLRIVPVIEIDSLPNLVTNLNLADCQEAQSSGAYVQGIQYALGKFHAMSNVYNYIDAAH
;
A
#
# COMPACT_ATOMS: atom_id res chain seq x y z
N ASN A 1 8.91 -1.77 3.52
CA ASN A 1 9.16 -1.26 4.89
C ASN A 1 7.85 -0.77 5.47
N ARG A 2 6.87 -1.64 5.74
CA ARG A 2 5.60 -1.23 6.38
C ARG A 2 5.88 -0.64 7.76
N ASP A 3 5.05 0.25 8.28
CA ASP A 3 5.16 0.77 9.65
C ASP A 3 6.57 1.33 9.92
N CYS A 4 7.10 2.19 9.03
CA CYS A 4 8.53 2.56 9.06
C CYS A 4 8.98 3.27 10.33
N SER A 5 8.04 3.82 11.11
CA SER A 5 8.30 4.47 12.39
C SER A 5 8.26 3.52 13.58
N ALA A 6 7.79 2.28 13.39
CA ALA A 6 7.76 1.28 14.44
C ALA A 6 9.18 0.83 14.82
N LEU A 7 9.40 0.57 16.12
CA LEU A 7 10.66 0.01 16.61
C LEU A 7 11.00 -1.33 15.95
N ALA A 8 9.98 -2.14 15.68
CA ALA A 8 10.07 -3.38 14.94
C ALA A 8 8.79 -3.58 14.13
N SER A 9 8.90 -3.37 12.82
CA SER A 9 7.81 -3.66 11.89
C SER A 9 7.72 -5.16 11.60
N ASN A 10 6.50 -5.69 11.63
CA ASN A 10 6.17 -7.04 11.18
C ASN A 10 5.85 -7.12 9.67
N GLY A 11 6.10 -6.04 8.92
CA GLY A 11 5.94 -6.03 7.47
C GLY A 11 6.92 -6.98 6.79
N GLU A 12 6.40 -7.93 6.02
CA GLU A 12 7.21 -8.96 5.35
C GLU A 12 8.04 -8.43 4.17
N LEU A 13 7.64 -7.30 3.58
CA LEU A 13 8.27 -6.73 2.38
C LEU A 13 9.24 -5.60 2.75
N ARG A 14 10.51 -5.78 2.38
CA ARG A 14 11.59 -4.81 2.55
C ARG A 14 11.98 -4.16 1.22
N ILE A 15 12.17 -2.84 1.20
CA ILE A 15 12.53 -2.06 0.00
C ILE A 15 13.86 -2.58 -0.55
N SER A 16 14.86 -2.73 0.32
CA SER A 16 16.16 -3.33 0.03
C SER A 16 16.13 -4.77 -0.54
N GLN A 17 14.98 -5.45 -0.46
CA GLN A 17 14.80 -6.82 -0.93
C GLN A 17 13.72 -6.92 -2.02
N ASN A 18 13.71 -5.95 -2.94
CA ASN A 18 12.76 -5.90 -4.06
C ASN A 18 11.29 -5.80 -3.62
N GLY A 19 11.03 -5.30 -2.41
CA GLY A 19 9.71 -5.33 -1.78
C GLY A 19 8.63 -4.60 -2.56
N LEU A 20 8.96 -3.50 -3.26
CA LEU A 20 7.97 -2.78 -4.07
C LEU A 20 7.48 -3.61 -5.27
N SER A 21 8.38 -4.35 -5.94
CA SER A 21 7.98 -5.21 -7.06
C SER A 21 7.08 -6.33 -6.56
N ARG A 22 7.49 -7.01 -5.49
CA ARG A 22 6.70 -8.07 -4.84
C ARG A 22 5.35 -7.57 -4.36
N TYR A 23 5.29 -6.38 -3.75
CA TYR A 23 4.03 -5.75 -3.34
C TYR A 23 3.07 -5.58 -4.53
N LYS A 24 3.57 -5.15 -5.69
CA LYS A 24 2.74 -4.99 -6.88
C LYS A 24 2.25 -6.34 -7.41
N THR A 25 3.16 -7.30 -7.63
CA THR A 25 2.86 -8.51 -8.39
C THR A 25 2.34 -9.68 -7.54
N GLU A 26 2.80 -9.81 -6.29
CA GLU A 26 2.42 -10.92 -5.41
C GLU A 26 1.23 -10.56 -4.51
N TYR A 27 1.03 -9.27 -4.22
CA TYR A 27 -0.01 -8.82 -3.29
C TYR A 27 -1.13 -8.05 -4.00
N ILE A 28 -0.86 -6.87 -4.56
CA ILE A 28 -1.91 -6.03 -5.17
C ILE A 28 -2.55 -6.69 -6.39
N ASP A 29 -1.76 -7.28 -7.29
CA ASP A 29 -2.31 -7.94 -8.48
C ASP A 29 -3.17 -9.16 -8.12
N ALA A 30 -2.75 -9.94 -7.13
CA ALA A 30 -3.53 -11.08 -6.64
C ALA A 30 -4.87 -10.63 -6.05
N ILE A 31 -4.87 -9.58 -5.22
CA ILE A 31 -6.10 -9.01 -4.67
C ILE A 31 -6.99 -8.46 -5.79
N ALA A 32 -6.44 -7.64 -6.70
CA ALA A 32 -7.19 -7.05 -7.80
C ALA A 32 -7.85 -8.12 -8.69
N SER A 33 -7.16 -9.24 -8.94
CA SER A 33 -7.72 -10.37 -9.68
C SER A 33 -8.94 -10.99 -8.98
N ILE A 34 -8.91 -11.10 -7.65
CA ILE A 34 -10.04 -11.61 -6.86
C ILE A 34 -11.19 -10.62 -6.92
N LEU A 35 -10.92 -9.32 -6.68
CA LEU A 35 -11.97 -8.29 -6.64
C LEU A 35 -12.67 -8.10 -7.99
N ALA A 36 -11.98 -8.40 -9.10
CA ALA A 36 -12.52 -8.32 -10.46
C ALA A 36 -13.44 -9.49 -10.85
N ASP A 37 -13.52 -10.55 -10.04
CA ASP A 37 -14.38 -11.70 -10.33
C ASP A 37 -15.86 -11.26 -10.41
N GLN A 38 -16.54 -11.69 -11.48
CA GLN A 38 -17.95 -11.42 -11.70
C GLN A 38 -18.85 -11.93 -10.57
N ALA A 39 -18.42 -12.93 -9.80
CA ALA A 39 -19.10 -13.38 -8.60
C ALA A 39 -19.29 -12.26 -7.56
N TYR A 40 -18.38 -11.28 -7.52
CA TYR A 40 -18.39 -10.17 -6.55
C TYR A 40 -18.95 -8.86 -7.10
N ARG A 41 -19.40 -8.81 -8.36
CA ARG A 41 -19.87 -7.58 -9.03
C ARG A 41 -20.97 -6.81 -8.30
N ASN A 42 -21.77 -7.49 -7.47
CA ASN A 42 -22.87 -6.89 -6.72
C ASN A 42 -22.46 -6.45 -5.30
N LEU A 43 -21.23 -6.75 -4.87
CA LEU A 43 -20.68 -6.26 -3.61
C LEU A 43 -20.16 -4.84 -3.79
N ARG A 44 -20.24 -4.04 -2.72
CA ARG A 44 -19.47 -2.80 -2.59
C ARG A 44 -18.25 -3.10 -1.74
N ILE A 45 -17.08 -2.90 -2.31
CA ILE A 45 -15.81 -3.29 -1.68
C ILE A 45 -15.09 -2.02 -1.28
N VAL A 46 -14.70 -1.93 -0.01
CA VAL A 46 -14.15 -0.70 0.58
C VAL A 46 -12.78 -0.99 1.17
N PRO A 47 -11.70 -0.94 0.36
CA PRO A 47 -10.35 -1.08 0.88
C PRO A 47 -9.91 0.20 1.60
N VAL A 48 -9.39 0.03 2.81
CA VAL A 48 -8.59 1.05 3.51
C VAL A 48 -7.16 0.89 3.04
N ILE A 49 -6.60 1.94 2.44
CA ILE A 49 -5.34 1.87 1.71
C ILE A 49 -4.19 2.25 2.64
N GLU A 50 -3.33 1.26 2.90
CA GLU A 50 -2.00 1.38 3.49
C GLU A 50 -1.97 2.25 4.77
N ILE A 51 -2.50 1.70 5.87
CA ILE A 51 -2.39 2.33 7.20
C ILE A 51 -0.93 2.55 7.60
N ASP A 52 -0.70 3.62 8.38
CA ASP A 52 0.63 3.96 8.94
C ASP A 52 1.74 4.06 7.86
N SER A 53 1.39 4.67 6.72
CA SER A 53 2.29 4.84 5.57
C SER A 53 2.65 6.32 5.31
N LEU A 54 1.88 7.02 4.48
CA LEU A 54 2.15 8.40 4.03
C LEU A 54 2.40 9.41 5.16
N PRO A 55 1.67 9.38 6.29
CA PRO A 55 1.92 10.32 7.39
C PRO A 55 3.36 10.24 7.94
N ASN A 56 4.00 9.07 7.89
CA ASN A 56 5.39 8.92 8.32
C ASN A 56 6.38 9.66 7.41
N LEU A 57 6.03 9.84 6.13
CA LEU A 57 6.84 10.61 5.19
C LEU A 57 6.85 12.11 5.48
N VAL A 58 5.92 12.58 6.31
CA VAL A 58 5.83 13.99 6.75
C VAL A 58 6.46 14.16 8.13
N THR A 59 6.24 13.22 9.03
CA THR A 59 6.49 13.41 10.47
C THR A 59 7.72 12.66 11.01
N ASN A 60 8.14 11.57 10.36
CA ASN A 60 9.10 10.61 10.90
C ASN A 60 10.36 10.41 10.02
N LEU A 61 10.72 11.41 9.22
CA LEU A 61 11.92 11.40 8.38
C LEU A 61 13.25 11.46 9.16
N ASN A 62 13.21 11.48 10.49
CA ASN A 62 14.38 11.25 11.35
C ASN A 62 14.73 9.76 11.50
N LEU A 63 13.87 8.84 11.04
CA LEU A 63 14.07 7.39 11.11
C LEU A 63 14.53 6.82 9.77
N ALA A 64 15.55 5.96 9.78
CA ALA A 64 16.20 5.46 8.57
C ALA A 64 15.24 4.69 7.64
N ASP A 65 14.36 3.84 8.19
CA ASP A 65 13.39 3.09 7.38
C ASP A 65 12.38 4.03 6.68
N CYS A 66 12.01 5.14 7.31
CA CYS A 66 11.14 6.16 6.71
C CYS A 66 11.88 7.03 5.69
N GLN A 67 13.16 7.32 5.92
CA GLN A 67 14.02 7.97 4.93
C GLN A 67 14.21 7.10 3.68
N GLU A 68 14.41 5.79 3.84
CA GLU A 68 14.47 4.84 2.72
C GLU A 68 13.13 4.84 1.96
N ALA A 69 12.00 4.75 2.68
CA ALA A 69 10.67 4.81 2.05
C ALA A 69 10.42 6.10 1.25
N GLN A 70 10.86 7.25 1.79
CA GLN A 70 10.74 8.55 1.13
C GLN A 70 11.65 8.66 -0.09
N SER A 71 12.95 8.38 0.08
CA SER A 71 13.97 8.56 -0.97
C SER A 71 13.81 7.57 -2.12
N SER A 72 13.39 6.33 -1.84
CA SER A 72 13.09 5.35 -2.88
C SER A 72 11.72 5.60 -3.55
N GLY A 73 10.87 6.43 -2.95
CA GLY A 73 9.50 6.66 -3.39
C GLY A 73 8.56 5.45 -3.25
N ALA A 74 8.96 4.42 -2.48
CA ALA A 74 8.25 3.14 -2.48
C ALA A 74 6.81 3.25 -1.98
N TYR A 75 6.57 4.05 -0.94
CA TYR A 75 5.22 4.27 -0.40
C TYR A 75 4.31 4.93 -1.45
N VAL A 76 4.77 6.04 -2.03
CA VAL A 76 3.99 6.79 -3.03
C VAL A 76 3.70 5.91 -4.25
N GLN A 77 4.72 5.23 -4.78
CA GLN A 77 4.55 4.36 -5.97
C GLN A 77 3.70 3.12 -5.69
N GLY A 78 3.80 2.55 -4.48
CA GLY A 78 2.98 1.41 -4.06
C GLY A 78 1.49 1.80 -3.96
N ILE A 79 1.22 2.92 -3.29
CA ILE A 79 -0.16 3.44 -3.12
C ILE A 79 -0.76 3.84 -4.47
N GLN A 80 0.00 4.55 -5.32
CA GLN A 80 -0.45 4.86 -6.69
C GLN A 80 -0.81 3.61 -7.49
N TYR A 81 -0.01 2.54 -7.36
CA TYR A 81 -0.28 1.29 -8.04
C TYR A 81 -1.56 0.60 -7.53
N ALA A 82 -1.72 0.52 -6.22
CA ALA A 82 -2.93 -0.03 -5.59
C ALA A 82 -4.19 0.74 -6.02
N LEU A 83 -4.16 2.07 -5.92
CA LEU A 83 -5.27 2.92 -6.35
C LEU A 83 -5.55 2.75 -7.84
N GLY A 84 -4.53 2.70 -8.70
CA GLY A 84 -4.69 2.50 -10.14
C GLY A 84 -5.34 1.17 -10.50
N LYS A 85 -5.02 0.10 -9.77
CA LYS A 85 -5.65 -1.23 -9.96
C LYS A 85 -7.08 -1.26 -9.43
N PHE A 86 -7.30 -0.76 -8.23
CA PHE A 86 -8.58 -0.85 -7.55
C PHE A 86 -9.63 0.10 -8.12
N HIS A 87 -9.26 1.33 -8.45
CA HIS A 87 -10.19 2.31 -9.03
C HIS A 87 -10.76 1.91 -10.40
N ALA A 88 -10.08 1.02 -11.13
CA ALA A 88 -10.59 0.52 -12.40
C ALA A 88 -11.89 -0.32 -12.26
N MET A 89 -12.20 -0.80 -11.05
CA MET A 89 -13.41 -1.57 -10.75
C MET A 89 -14.52 -0.65 -10.22
N SER A 90 -15.67 -0.62 -10.90
CA SER A 90 -16.77 0.30 -10.60
C SER A 90 -17.45 0.08 -9.25
N ASN A 91 -17.23 -1.08 -8.63
CA ASN A 91 -17.80 -1.47 -7.34
C ASN A 91 -16.77 -1.39 -6.18
N VAL A 92 -15.60 -0.80 -6.42
CA VAL A 92 -14.55 -0.60 -5.40
C VAL A 92 -14.43 0.89 -5.02
N TYR A 93 -14.38 1.16 -3.71
CA TYR A 93 -14.37 2.50 -3.14
C TYR A 93 -13.16 2.67 -2.20
N ASN A 94 -12.10 3.27 -2.70
CA ASN A 94 -10.84 3.39 -1.97
C ASN A 94 -10.89 4.50 -0.91
N TYR A 95 -10.44 4.22 0.31
CA TYR A 95 -10.22 5.20 1.37
C TYR A 95 -8.74 5.20 1.76
N ILE A 96 -8.06 6.31 1.55
CA ILE A 96 -6.64 6.45 1.91
C ILE A 96 -6.52 6.75 3.39
N ASP A 97 -5.69 5.98 4.09
CA ASP A 97 -5.36 6.28 5.49
C ASP A 97 -4.62 7.61 5.63
N ALA A 98 -4.97 8.37 6.67
CA ALA A 98 -4.41 9.68 6.93
C ALA A 98 -4.10 9.90 8.42
N ALA A 99 -3.59 8.85 9.09
CA ALA A 99 -3.26 8.83 10.52
C ALA A 99 -4.46 9.01 11.49
N HIS A 100 -4.14 9.21 12.77
CA HIS A 100 -5.05 9.65 13.83
C HIS A 100 -4.32 10.50 14.88
#